data_AF-A0AAI8YEI3-F1
#
_entry.id   AF-A0AAI8YEI3-F1
#
_cell.length_a   1.000
_cell.length_b   1.000
_cell.length_c   1.000
_cell.angle_alpha   90.00
_cell.angle_beta   90.00
_cell.angle_gamma   90.00
#
_symmetry.space_group_name_H-M   'P 1'
#
loop_
_entity.id
_entity.type
_entity.pdbx_description
1 polymer ?
#
loop_
_entity_poly.entity_id
_entity_poly.type
_entity_poly.pdbx_seq_one_letter_code
_entity_poly.pdbx_strand_id
1 'polypeptide(L)'
;MIFNVNDFFHSQMFHLVVTHDVSEAVHQAALHTLSERHPVMGYSSRVVGEKLCFDEGGHWDKRFYVNNKGCRKYVSNNWPTHGKYQAGYLETDFQARGLINKDGKSPFKSFPFFQDALEIRKTYQAFFASFVDSYYSHDSDVKKDTELQNWIKEATKADVQDFPSELDKKSLVEVLTHFGFIVSVVHHGLNGGDPMGSKATLPFHLPALYAPLPKEKGVTDLMPFLPPPMEAVQLIGFLASFNRPFYQTQKTKRTMEYAFDEDEDTTHQLKRLNDKTKEAAKKFSRRA
;
A
#
# COMPACT_ATOMS: atom_id res chain seq x y z
N MET A 1 -13.38 -4.30 21.78
CA MET A 1 -12.25 -5.20 22.07
C MET A 1 -12.24 -6.42 21.16
N ILE A 2 -13.18 -7.38 21.25
CA ILE A 2 -13.16 -8.59 20.40
C ILE A 2 -13.13 -8.24 18.90
N PHE A 3 -13.96 -7.30 18.46
CA PHE A 3 -13.95 -6.81 17.08
C PHE A 3 -12.56 -6.29 16.70
N ASN A 4 -11.99 -5.38 17.50
CA ASN A 4 -10.67 -4.79 17.26
C ASN A 4 -9.53 -5.81 17.22
N VAL A 5 -9.62 -6.95 17.92
CA VAL A 5 -8.63 -8.04 17.81
C VAL A 5 -8.63 -8.61 16.40
N ASN A 6 -9.82 -8.86 15.86
CA ASN A 6 -9.98 -9.37 14.50
C ASN A 6 -9.65 -8.30 13.45
N ASP A 7 -10.05 -7.05 13.67
CA ASP A 7 -9.75 -5.93 12.78
C ASP A 7 -8.24 -5.62 12.74
N PHE A 8 -7.55 -5.77 13.87
CA PHE A 8 -6.10 -5.62 13.91
C PHE A 8 -5.42 -6.71 13.07
N PHE A 9 -5.77 -8.00 13.26
CA PHE A 9 -5.27 -9.06 12.38
C PHE A 9 -5.62 -8.81 10.91
N HIS A 10 -6.88 -8.49 10.63
CA HIS A 10 -7.37 -8.22 9.28
C HIS A 10 -6.56 -7.10 8.63
N SER A 11 -6.45 -5.92 9.24
CA SER A 11 -5.71 -4.78 8.67
C SER A 11 -4.25 -5.13 8.39
N GLN A 12 -3.59 -5.85 9.30
CA GLN A 12 -2.19 -6.22 9.12
C GLN A 12 -1.99 -7.32 8.08
N MET A 13 -2.94 -8.21 7.83
CA MET A 13 -2.78 -9.19 6.75
C MET A 13 -3.28 -8.67 5.41
N PHE A 14 -4.35 -7.86 5.43
CA PHE A 14 -4.93 -7.24 4.26
C PHE A 14 -3.96 -6.28 3.58
N HIS A 15 -3.18 -5.49 4.33
CA HIS A 15 -2.21 -4.58 3.71
C HIS A 15 -1.12 -5.32 2.93
N LEU A 16 -0.75 -6.54 3.32
CA LEU A 16 0.20 -7.34 2.53
C LEU A 16 -0.38 -7.60 1.14
N VAL A 17 -1.62 -8.06 1.08
CA VAL A 17 -2.32 -8.37 -0.17
C VAL A 17 -2.46 -7.12 -1.04
N VAL A 18 -3.00 -6.03 -0.51
CA VAL A 18 -3.39 -4.86 -1.34
C VAL A 18 -2.28 -3.83 -1.53
N THR A 19 -1.10 -4.03 -0.93
CA THR A 19 0.04 -3.12 -1.11
C THR A 19 1.31 -3.87 -1.47
N HIS A 20 1.87 -4.67 -0.57
CA HIS A 20 3.12 -5.38 -0.79
C HIS A 20 3.03 -6.31 -1.98
N ASP A 21 2.17 -7.33 -1.94
CA ASP A 21 2.11 -8.39 -2.93
C ASP A 21 1.75 -7.84 -4.31
N VAL A 22 0.76 -6.93 -4.37
CA VAL A 22 0.36 -6.26 -5.62
C VAL A 22 1.50 -5.43 -6.21
N SER A 23 2.15 -4.58 -5.41
CA SER A 23 3.20 -3.70 -5.91
C SER A 23 4.48 -4.47 -6.26
N GLU A 24 4.84 -5.49 -5.48
CA GLU A 24 6.00 -6.35 -5.73
C GLU A 24 5.81 -7.15 -7.02
N ALA A 25 4.65 -7.79 -7.23
CA ALA A 25 4.41 -8.56 -8.46
C ALA A 25 4.48 -7.68 -9.73
N VAL A 26 3.87 -6.49 -9.69
CA VAL A 26 3.90 -5.54 -10.81
C VAL A 26 5.30 -4.98 -11.06
N HIS A 27 6.05 -4.70 -9.99
CA HIS A 27 7.42 -4.21 -10.09
C HIS A 27 8.41 -5.30 -10.56
N GLN A 28 8.26 -6.55 -10.11
CA GLN A 28 9.07 -7.68 -10.58
C GLN A 28 8.89 -7.90 -12.08
N ALA A 29 7.66 -7.84 -12.58
CA ALA A 29 7.42 -7.88 -14.02
C ALA A 29 8.16 -6.73 -14.75
N ALA A 30 8.12 -5.52 -14.19
CA ALA A 30 8.82 -4.37 -14.76
C ALA A 30 10.35 -4.57 -14.78
N LEU A 31 10.94 -5.11 -13.70
CA LEU A 31 12.37 -5.42 -13.59
C LEU A 31 12.85 -6.39 -14.69
N HIS A 32 12.00 -7.31 -15.13
CA HIS A 32 12.34 -8.28 -16.18
C HIS A 32 12.24 -7.73 -17.60
N THR A 33 11.43 -6.69 -17.81
CA THR A 33 11.02 -6.28 -19.17
C THR A 33 11.32 -4.83 -19.53
N LEU A 34 11.55 -3.97 -18.55
CA LEU A 34 11.88 -2.56 -18.76
C LEU A 34 13.37 -2.34 -18.55
N SER A 35 13.99 -1.61 -19.48
CA SER A 35 15.36 -1.13 -19.32
C SER A 35 15.47 -0.19 -18.13
N GLU A 36 16.61 -0.15 -17.45
CA GLU A 36 16.90 0.88 -16.43
C GLU A 36 16.87 2.32 -16.99
N ARG A 37 16.90 2.46 -18.32
CA ARG A 37 16.76 3.75 -19.02
C ARG A 37 15.32 4.06 -19.42
N HIS A 38 14.42 3.09 -19.33
CA HIS A 38 13.01 3.29 -19.64
C HIS A 38 12.39 4.23 -18.60
N PRO A 39 11.66 5.29 -19.00
CA PRO A 39 11.15 6.29 -18.07
C PRO A 39 10.20 5.69 -17.01
N VAL A 40 9.47 4.62 -17.34
CA VAL A 40 8.56 3.92 -16.40
C VAL A 40 9.29 3.07 -15.34
N MET A 41 10.55 2.69 -15.57
CA MET A 41 11.33 1.84 -14.64
C MET A 41 11.76 2.56 -13.34
N GLY A 42 11.42 3.84 -13.19
CA GLY A 42 11.80 4.70 -12.07
C GLY A 42 11.26 4.32 -10.68
N TYR A 43 10.38 3.32 -10.57
CA TYR A 43 9.63 3.03 -9.36
C TYR A 43 9.99 1.65 -8.82
N SER A 44 10.42 1.55 -7.55
CA SER A 44 10.87 0.30 -6.93
C SER A 44 10.28 0.06 -5.54
N SER A 45 9.90 -1.19 -5.27
CA SER A 45 9.62 -1.72 -3.92
C SER A 45 10.69 -2.77 -3.55
N ARG A 46 11.09 -2.82 -2.27
CA ARG A 46 12.09 -3.78 -1.76
C ARG A 46 11.45 -4.76 -0.79
N VAL A 47 11.87 -6.03 -0.86
CA VAL A 47 11.39 -7.13 -0.01
C VAL A 47 12.22 -7.24 1.28
N VAL A 48 11.62 -6.97 2.45
CA VAL A 48 12.26 -7.18 3.78
C VAL A 48 11.33 -7.94 4.76
N GLY A 49 10.08 -8.21 4.39
CA GLY A 49 9.03 -8.64 5.33
C GLY A 49 9.21 -10.04 5.92
N GLU A 50 9.68 -11.02 5.14
CA GLU A 50 9.63 -12.45 5.52
C GLU A 50 10.39 -12.78 6.81
N LYS A 51 11.69 -12.44 6.87
CA LYS A 51 12.55 -12.75 8.02
C LYS A 51 12.20 -11.95 9.29
N LEU A 52 11.63 -10.76 9.13
CA LEU A 52 11.30 -9.91 10.28
C LEU A 52 9.94 -10.29 10.88
N CYS A 53 8.96 -10.58 10.01
CA CYS A 53 7.57 -10.72 10.42
C CYS A 53 7.17 -12.18 10.60
N PHE A 54 7.55 -13.09 9.69
CA PHE A 54 6.88 -14.40 9.58
C PHE A 54 7.78 -15.61 9.88
N ASP A 55 8.92 -15.37 10.52
CA ASP A 55 9.78 -16.41 11.07
C ASP A 55 9.04 -17.28 12.10
N GLU A 56 9.35 -18.57 12.11
CA GLU A 56 8.82 -19.52 13.08
C GLU A 56 9.26 -19.16 14.50
N GLY A 57 8.31 -19.12 15.43
CA GLY A 57 8.54 -18.62 16.79
C GLY A 57 8.76 -17.10 16.87
N GLY A 58 8.45 -16.36 15.81
CA GLY A 58 8.55 -14.90 15.72
C GLY A 58 7.43 -14.15 16.45
N HIS A 59 7.23 -12.88 16.09
CA HIS A 59 6.25 -12.00 16.76
C HIS A 59 4.81 -12.47 16.58
N TRP A 60 4.42 -12.89 15.38
CA TRP A 60 3.08 -13.41 15.07
C TRP A 60 2.77 -14.68 15.87
N ASP A 61 3.71 -15.64 15.90
CA ASP A 61 3.54 -16.90 16.62
C ASP A 61 3.42 -16.71 18.15
N LYS A 62 4.15 -15.73 18.70
CA LYS A 62 4.22 -15.50 20.15
C LYS A 62 3.12 -14.62 20.71
N ARG A 63 2.58 -13.67 19.93
CA ARG A 63 1.76 -12.57 20.48
C ARG A 63 0.39 -12.40 19.83
N PHE A 64 0.17 -12.96 18.66
CA PHE A 64 -1.10 -12.84 17.95
C PHE A 64 -1.90 -14.12 18.07
N TYR A 65 -3.23 -14.00 18.00
CA TYR A 65 -4.11 -15.18 18.04
C TYR A 65 -4.02 -16.03 16.75
N VAL A 66 -3.45 -15.47 15.68
CA VAL A 66 -3.13 -16.16 14.43
C VAL A 66 -1.61 -16.21 14.26
N ASN A 67 -1.08 -17.41 14.06
CA ASN A 67 0.35 -17.63 13.83
C ASN A 67 0.74 -17.38 12.37
N ASN A 68 2.04 -17.47 12.07
CA ASN A 68 2.59 -17.22 10.73
C ASN A 68 1.93 -18.06 9.62
N LYS A 69 1.59 -19.33 9.88
CA LYS A 69 0.91 -20.22 8.92
C LYS A 69 -0.49 -19.71 8.60
N GLY A 70 -1.22 -19.25 9.62
CA GLY A 70 -2.53 -18.64 9.46
C GLY A 70 -2.45 -17.31 8.71
N CYS A 71 -1.44 -16.49 8.97
CA CYS A 71 -1.16 -15.26 8.22
C CYS A 71 -0.98 -15.54 6.73
N ARG A 72 -0.12 -16.51 6.37
CA ARG A 72 0.10 -16.93 4.98
C ARG A 72 -1.16 -17.44 4.32
N LYS A 73 -1.91 -18.28 5.03
CA LYS A 73 -3.18 -18.80 4.53
C LYS A 73 -4.18 -17.67 4.26
N TYR A 74 -4.25 -16.66 5.14
CA TYR A 74 -5.09 -15.50 4.90
C TYR A 74 -4.69 -14.78 3.60
N VAL A 75 -3.40 -14.47 3.44
CA VAL A 75 -2.88 -13.80 2.24
C VAL A 75 -3.23 -14.60 0.98
N SER A 76 -2.87 -15.88 0.93
CA SER A 76 -3.14 -16.73 -0.24
C SER A 76 -4.64 -16.85 -0.56
N ASN A 77 -5.50 -16.94 0.45
CA ASN A 77 -6.95 -17.03 0.24
C ASN A 77 -7.56 -15.72 -0.27
N ASN A 78 -6.97 -14.59 0.08
CA ASN A 78 -7.50 -13.27 -0.28
C ASN A 78 -6.89 -12.72 -1.58
N TRP A 79 -5.74 -13.23 -2.02
CA TRP A 79 -5.07 -12.81 -3.25
C TRP A 79 -5.99 -12.80 -4.49
N PRO A 80 -6.77 -13.85 -4.80
CA PRO A 80 -7.61 -13.86 -6.02
C PRO A 80 -8.71 -12.80 -6.03
N THR A 81 -9.06 -12.23 -4.87
CA THR A 81 -10.13 -11.23 -4.74
C THR A 81 -9.55 -9.83 -4.57
N HIS A 82 -8.64 -9.67 -3.61
CA HIS A 82 -8.13 -8.37 -3.16
C HIS A 82 -6.79 -8.00 -3.81
N GLY A 83 -6.10 -8.95 -4.45
CA GLY A 83 -4.92 -8.68 -5.27
C GLY A 83 -5.25 -8.13 -6.66
N LYS A 84 -6.54 -7.99 -7.00
CA LYS A 84 -7.00 -7.50 -8.31
C LYS A 84 -6.62 -6.03 -8.50
N TYR A 85 -5.75 -5.77 -9.47
CA TYR A 85 -5.14 -4.45 -9.70
C TYR A 85 -6.16 -3.37 -10.04
N GLN A 86 -6.96 -3.56 -11.11
CA GLN A 86 -7.95 -2.56 -11.54
C GLN A 86 -9.13 -2.45 -10.58
N ALA A 87 -9.60 -3.58 -10.04
CA ALA A 87 -10.63 -3.57 -8.99
C ALA A 87 -10.16 -2.85 -7.70
N GLY A 88 -8.85 -2.83 -7.44
CA GLY A 88 -8.22 -2.13 -6.32
C GLY A 88 -8.09 -0.62 -6.48
N TYR A 89 -8.41 -0.05 -7.65
CA TYR A 89 -8.43 1.40 -7.83
C TYR A 89 -9.41 2.05 -6.84
N LEU A 90 -8.99 3.13 -6.17
CA LEU A 90 -9.70 3.71 -5.02
C LEU A 90 -11.22 3.85 -5.23
N GLU A 91 -11.62 4.51 -6.32
CA GLU A 91 -13.03 4.75 -6.61
C GLU A 91 -13.74 3.47 -7.06
N THR A 92 -13.07 2.59 -7.82
CA THR A 92 -13.60 1.29 -8.24
C THR A 92 -13.94 0.40 -7.05
N ASP A 93 -12.99 0.23 -6.11
CA ASP A 93 -13.19 -0.55 -4.88
C ASP A 93 -14.30 0.07 -4.02
N PHE A 94 -14.28 1.39 -3.83
CA PHE A 94 -15.22 2.06 -2.93
C PHE A 94 -16.64 2.04 -3.52
N GLN A 95 -16.80 2.11 -4.83
CA GLN A 95 -18.09 1.88 -5.49
C GLN A 95 -18.55 0.44 -5.34
N ALA A 96 -17.66 -0.54 -5.56
CA ALA A 96 -17.98 -1.96 -5.46
C ALA A 96 -18.45 -2.36 -4.05
N ARG A 97 -17.91 -1.71 -3.01
CA ARG A 97 -18.32 -1.90 -1.60
C ARG A 97 -19.51 -1.03 -1.18
N GLY A 98 -20.08 -0.23 -2.07
CA GLY A 98 -21.20 0.66 -1.78
C GLY A 98 -20.85 1.83 -0.85
N LEU A 99 -19.55 2.16 -0.74
CA LEU A 99 -19.07 3.26 0.10
C LEU A 99 -19.13 4.62 -0.62
N ILE A 100 -19.21 4.61 -1.95
CA ILE A 100 -19.54 5.77 -2.76
C ILE A 100 -20.48 5.35 -3.90
N ASN A 101 -21.27 6.29 -4.40
CA ASN A 101 -22.12 6.08 -5.56
C ASN A 101 -21.35 6.30 -6.89
N LYS A 102 -22.05 6.14 -8.02
CA LYS A 102 -21.48 6.35 -9.37
C LYS A 102 -20.95 7.76 -9.63
N ASP A 103 -21.43 8.75 -8.88
CA ASP A 103 -20.97 10.14 -8.95
C ASP A 103 -19.80 10.43 -8.00
N GLY A 104 -19.24 9.41 -7.34
CA GLY A 104 -18.15 9.54 -6.38
C GLY A 104 -18.57 10.12 -5.03
N LYS A 105 -19.87 10.14 -4.71
CA LYS A 105 -20.39 10.68 -3.45
C LYS A 105 -20.56 9.58 -2.40
N SER A 106 -20.01 9.82 -1.22
CA SER A 106 -20.21 8.96 -0.03
C SER A 106 -21.62 9.16 0.55
N PRO A 107 -22.31 8.08 0.97
CA PRO A 107 -23.57 8.20 1.71
C PRO A 107 -23.34 8.60 3.19
N PHE A 108 -22.10 8.57 3.67
CA PHE A 108 -21.74 8.90 5.04
C PHE A 108 -21.52 10.39 5.22
N LYS A 109 -21.98 10.94 6.36
CA LYS A 109 -21.76 12.36 6.72
C LYS A 109 -20.27 12.72 6.82
N SER A 110 -19.45 11.75 7.22
CA SER A 110 -18.00 11.90 7.33
C SER A 110 -17.36 10.62 6.81
N PHE A 111 -16.37 10.77 5.93
CA PHE A 111 -15.54 9.67 5.49
C PHE A 111 -14.10 10.16 5.28
N PRO A 112 -13.36 10.45 6.38
CA PRO A 112 -12.10 11.18 6.32
C PRO A 112 -11.06 10.51 5.43
N PHE A 113 -10.92 9.19 5.57
CA PHE A 113 -10.00 8.42 4.72
C PHE A 113 -10.28 8.65 3.23
N PHE A 114 -11.53 8.55 2.79
CA PHE A 114 -11.86 8.75 1.37
C PHE A 114 -11.59 10.16 0.91
N GLN A 115 -11.92 11.16 1.74
CA GLN A 115 -11.74 12.57 1.41
C GLN A 115 -10.26 12.89 1.17
N ASP A 116 -9.39 12.47 2.09
CA ASP A 116 -7.94 12.70 1.99
C ASP A 116 -7.33 11.85 0.87
N ALA A 117 -7.67 10.56 0.81
CA ALA A 117 -7.16 9.63 -0.18
C ALA A 117 -7.51 10.07 -1.61
N LEU A 118 -8.72 10.58 -1.84
CA LEU A 118 -9.14 11.05 -3.15
C LEU A 118 -8.33 12.27 -3.61
N GLU A 119 -8.03 13.20 -2.71
CA GLU A 119 -7.23 14.38 -3.05
C GLU A 119 -5.79 13.99 -3.36
N ILE A 120 -5.18 13.12 -2.56
CA ILE A 120 -3.83 12.61 -2.82
C ILE A 120 -3.78 11.81 -4.13
N ARG A 121 -4.77 10.96 -4.40
CA ARG A 121 -4.88 10.22 -5.67
C ARG A 121 -4.93 11.18 -6.87
N LYS A 122 -5.71 12.26 -6.80
CA LYS A 122 -5.76 13.27 -7.88
C LYS A 122 -4.40 13.94 -8.09
N THR A 123 -3.64 14.17 -7.04
CA THR A 123 -2.29 14.72 -7.13
C THR A 123 -1.33 13.75 -7.84
N TYR A 124 -1.39 12.44 -7.54
CA TYR A 124 -0.67 11.41 -8.30
C TYR A 124 -1.12 11.35 -9.76
N GLN A 125 -2.43 11.37 -10.02
CA GLN A 125 -2.99 11.29 -11.37
C GLN A 125 -2.53 12.47 -12.24
N ALA A 126 -2.53 13.68 -11.69
CA ALA A 126 -2.06 14.88 -12.38
C ALA A 126 -0.55 14.82 -12.71
N PHE A 127 0.26 14.30 -11.77
CA PHE A 127 1.68 14.06 -12.02
C PHE A 127 1.88 13.05 -13.15
N PHE A 128 1.25 11.87 -13.06
CA PHE A 128 1.43 10.82 -14.05
C PHE A 128 0.86 11.16 -15.41
N ALA A 129 -0.23 11.93 -15.49
CA ALA A 129 -0.71 12.49 -16.75
C ALA A 129 0.37 13.36 -17.41
N SER A 130 0.97 14.29 -16.66
CA SER A 130 2.04 15.16 -17.16
C SER A 130 3.28 14.36 -17.58
N PHE A 131 3.65 13.34 -16.80
CA PHE A 131 4.74 12.42 -17.10
C PHE A 131 4.47 11.66 -18.41
N VAL A 132 3.35 10.94 -18.52
CA VAL A 132 3.01 10.15 -19.71
C VAL A 132 2.91 11.04 -20.95
N ASP A 133 2.26 12.20 -20.86
CA ASP A 133 2.16 13.16 -21.96
C ASP A 133 3.51 13.72 -22.42
N SER A 134 4.50 13.75 -21.53
CA SER A 134 5.84 14.24 -21.86
C SER A 134 6.70 13.22 -22.63
N TYR A 135 6.40 11.92 -22.51
CA TYR A 135 7.13 10.83 -23.18
C TYR A 135 6.37 10.23 -24.36
N TYR A 136 5.03 10.27 -24.35
CA TYR A 136 4.18 9.69 -25.39
C TYR A 136 3.22 10.76 -25.92
N SER A 137 3.33 11.08 -27.21
CA SER A 137 2.48 12.11 -27.83
C SER A 137 1.06 11.58 -28.07
N HIS A 138 0.94 10.32 -28.49
CA HIS A 138 -0.33 9.66 -28.84
C HIS A 138 -0.44 8.28 -28.20
N ASP A 139 -1.64 7.73 -28.09
CA ASP A 139 -1.85 6.35 -27.64
C ASP A 139 -1.09 5.33 -28.49
N SER A 140 -0.90 5.62 -29.79
CA SER A 140 -0.12 4.75 -30.66
C SER A 140 1.36 4.66 -30.26
N ASP A 141 1.91 5.66 -29.58
CA ASP A 141 3.29 5.63 -29.12
C ASP A 141 3.44 4.64 -27.95
N VAL A 142 2.46 4.61 -27.03
CA VAL A 142 2.37 3.62 -25.94
C VAL A 142 2.23 2.21 -26.51
N LYS A 143 1.39 2.02 -27.54
CA LYS A 143 1.18 0.72 -28.18
C LYS A 143 2.40 0.22 -28.96
N LYS A 144 3.21 1.13 -29.49
CA LYS A 144 4.47 0.81 -30.20
C LYS A 144 5.65 0.57 -29.24
N ASP A 145 5.53 0.96 -27.98
CA ASP A 145 6.56 0.74 -26.98
C ASP A 145 6.65 -0.74 -26.60
N THR A 146 7.63 -1.43 -27.18
CA THR A 146 7.80 -2.86 -27.00
C THR A 146 8.15 -3.24 -25.56
N GLU A 147 8.82 -2.38 -24.79
CA GLU A 147 9.15 -2.66 -23.40
C GLU A 147 7.88 -2.62 -22.54
N LEU A 148 7.01 -1.63 -22.74
CA LEU A 148 5.68 -1.59 -22.10
C LEU A 148 4.81 -2.79 -22.49
N GLN A 149 4.79 -3.17 -23.76
CA GLN A 149 4.02 -4.35 -24.20
C GLN A 149 4.55 -5.65 -23.59
N ASN A 150 5.86 -5.77 -23.39
CA ASN A 150 6.46 -6.91 -22.72
C ASN A 150 6.13 -6.92 -21.22
N TRP A 151 6.14 -5.75 -20.57
CA TRP A 151 5.78 -5.61 -19.16
C TRP A 151 4.35 -6.09 -18.88
N ILE A 152 3.37 -5.68 -19.68
CA ILE A 152 1.98 -6.16 -19.54
C ILE A 152 1.91 -7.68 -19.65
N LYS A 153 2.55 -8.25 -20.69
CA LYS A 153 2.54 -9.70 -20.92
C LYS A 153 3.19 -10.46 -19.77
N GLU A 154 4.29 -9.93 -19.23
CA GLU A 154 4.97 -10.53 -18.08
C GLU A 154 4.12 -10.42 -16.82
N ALA A 155 3.49 -9.28 -16.55
CA ALA A 155 2.59 -9.09 -15.40
C ALA A 155 1.41 -10.08 -15.44
N THR A 156 0.80 -10.29 -16.61
CA THR A 156 -0.25 -11.30 -16.78
C THR A 156 0.28 -12.73 -16.57
N LYS A 157 1.48 -13.06 -17.07
CA LYS A 157 2.11 -14.37 -16.87
C LYS A 157 2.52 -14.63 -15.41
N ALA A 158 2.91 -13.58 -14.70
CA ALA A 158 3.23 -13.60 -13.29
C ALA A 158 1.99 -13.64 -12.38
N ASP A 159 0.80 -13.81 -12.97
CA ASP A 159 -0.47 -13.92 -12.26
C ASP A 159 -0.82 -12.68 -11.41
N VAL A 160 -0.40 -11.49 -11.87
CA VAL A 160 -0.91 -10.22 -11.38
C VAL A 160 -2.41 -10.18 -11.70
N GLN A 161 -3.23 -10.28 -10.66
CA GLN A 161 -4.68 -10.38 -10.82
C GLN A 161 -5.23 -9.09 -11.43
N ASP A 162 -6.10 -9.21 -12.44
CA ASP A 162 -6.85 -8.08 -13.01
C ASP A 162 -5.95 -6.91 -13.49
N PHE A 163 -4.75 -7.21 -13.99
CA PHE A 163 -3.88 -6.22 -14.63
C PHE A 163 -4.40 -5.86 -16.03
N PRO A 164 -4.26 -4.60 -16.51
CA PRO A 164 -4.71 -4.23 -17.84
C PRO A 164 -4.07 -5.09 -18.93
N SER A 165 -4.87 -5.61 -19.87
CA SER A 165 -4.39 -6.44 -20.99
C SER A 165 -3.84 -5.64 -22.16
N GLU A 166 -4.17 -4.34 -22.23
CA GLU A 166 -3.68 -3.39 -23.21
C GLU A 166 -3.40 -2.06 -22.52
N LEU A 167 -2.45 -1.28 -23.06
CA LEU A 167 -2.18 0.07 -22.59
C LEU A 167 -2.41 1.12 -23.69
N ASP A 168 -3.10 2.18 -23.30
CA ASP A 168 -3.09 3.50 -23.92
C ASP A 168 -2.53 4.52 -22.91
N LYS A 169 -2.52 5.81 -23.25
CA LYS A 169 -2.01 6.82 -22.33
C LYS A 169 -2.83 6.88 -21.04
N LYS A 170 -4.15 6.79 -21.14
CA LYS A 170 -5.06 6.89 -19.99
C LYS A 170 -4.87 5.71 -19.05
N SER A 171 -4.84 4.48 -19.56
CA SER A 171 -4.65 3.30 -18.73
C SER A 171 -3.24 3.24 -18.12
N LEU A 172 -2.21 3.72 -18.82
CA LEU A 172 -0.86 3.84 -18.25
C LEU A 172 -0.83 4.84 -17.09
N VAL A 173 -1.52 5.98 -17.23
CA VAL A 173 -1.68 6.94 -16.13
C VAL A 173 -2.37 6.30 -14.93
N GLU A 174 -3.46 5.56 -15.13
CA GLU A 174 -4.15 4.86 -14.04
C GLU A 174 -3.27 3.81 -13.36
N VAL A 175 -2.52 3.03 -14.14
CA VAL A 175 -1.62 1.99 -13.59
C VAL A 175 -0.56 2.62 -12.68
N LEU A 176 0.09 3.68 -13.14
CA LEU A 176 1.15 4.35 -12.39
C LEU A 176 0.58 5.12 -11.18
N THR A 177 -0.58 5.75 -11.35
CA THR A 177 -1.31 6.43 -10.27
C THR A 177 -1.65 5.45 -9.16
N HIS A 178 -2.21 4.28 -9.51
CA HIS A 178 -2.54 3.26 -8.54
C HIS A 178 -1.29 2.74 -7.83
N PHE A 179 -0.22 2.45 -8.57
CA PHE A 179 1.04 1.99 -7.99
C PHE A 179 1.56 2.98 -6.94
N GLY A 180 1.72 4.25 -7.30
CA GLY A 180 2.19 5.30 -6.40
C GLY A 180 1.26 5.50 -5.19
N PHE A 181 -0.05 5.40 -5.41
CA PHE A 181 -1.08 5.55 -4.37
C PHE A 181 -1.07 4.40 -3.35
N ILE A 182 -0.95 3.14 -3.76
CA ILE A 182 -1.01 2.01 -2.81
C ILE A 182 0.24 1.90 -1.94
N VAL A 183 1.42 2.17 -2.51
CA VAL A 183 2.70 2.09 -1.77
C VAL A 183 2.87 3.26 -0.78
N SER A 184 2.09 4.33 -0.95
CA SER A 184 2.09 5.49 -0.06
C SER A 184 0.85 5.48 0.84
N VAL A 185 -0.31 5.84 0.30
CA VAL A 185 -1.53 6.12 1.06
C VAL A 185 -2.13 4.85 1.67
N VAL A 186 -2.31 3.78 0.89
CA VAL A 186 -2.94 2.56 1.39
C VAL A 186 -2.02 1.85 2.39
N HIS A 187 -0.72 1.75 2.07
CA HIS A 187 0.27 1.15 2.97
C HIS A 187 0.33 1.91 4.30
N HIS A 188 0.47 3.23 4.29
CA HIS A 188 0.52 4.02 5.52
C HIS A 188 -0.83 4.17 6.24
N GLY A 189 -1.95 3.95 5.54
CA GLY A 189 -3.29 3.90 6.12
C GLY A 189 -3.63 2.58 6.82
N LEU A 190 -2.81 1.53 6.66
CA LEU A 190 -2.99 0.22 7.28
C LEU A 190 -1.78 -0.23 8.13
N ASN A 191 -0.58 0.22 7.79
CA ASN A 191 0.69 -0.12 8.41
C ASN A 191 1.57 1.15 8.56
N GLY A 192 2.89 1.02 8.60
CA GLY A 192 3.83 2.09 8.92
C GLY A 192 3.59 2.65 10.32
N GLY A 193 3.12 3.89 10.40
CA GLY A 193 2.80 4.55 11.66
C GLY A 193 1.38 4.28 12.19
N ASP A 194 0.45 3.81 11.35
CA ASP A 194 -0.96 3.69 11.71
C ASP A 194 -1.24 2.73 12.87
N PRO A 195 -0.61 1.54 12.98
CA PRO A 195 -0.81 0.67 14.14
C PRO A 195 -0.50 1.38 15.46
N MET A 196 0.62 2.11 15.53
CA MET A 196 0.99 2.87 16.73
C MET A 196 0.11 4.10 16.96
N GLY A 197 -0.37 4.74 15.89
CA GLY A 197 -1.17 5.97 15.98
C GLY A 197 -2.66 5.73 16.27
N SER A 198 -3.21 4.58 15.88
CA SER A 198 -4.67 4.38 15.88
C SER A 198 -5.12 2.93 16.14
N LYS A 199 -4.56 1.93 15.44
CA LYS A 199 -5.15 0.57 15.32
C LYS A 199 -4.58 -0.49 16.26
N ALA A 200 -3.57 -0.16 17.06
CA ALA A 200 -2.97 -1.08 18.02
C ALA A 200 -2.82 -0.44 19.42
N THR A 201 -3.62 0.59 19.70
CA THR A 201 -3.62 1.28 21.00
C THR A 201 -4.29 0.42 22.06
N LEU A 202 -3.49 -0.03 23.04
CA LEU A 202 -3.97 -0.73 24.22
C LEU A 202 -4.84 0.21 25.10
N PRO A 203 -5.87 -0.31 25.79
CA PRO A 203 -6.30 -1.71 25.85
C PRO A 203 -7.32 -2.11 24.77
N PHE A 204 -7.73 -1.19 23.89
CA PHE A 204 -8.87 -1.42 23.01
C PHE A 204 -8.55 -2.25 21.76
N HIS A 205 -7.29 -2.23 21.31
CA HIS A 205 -6.80 -3.00 20.18
C HIS A 205 -5.72 -3.96 20.66
N LEU A 206 -6.07 -5.24 20.74
CA LEU A 206 -5.17 -6.28 21.24
C LEU A 206 -4.80 -7.23 20.09
N PRO A 207 -3.57 -7.75 20.04
CA PRO A 207 -3.18 -8.75 19.05
C PRO A 207 -3.77 -10.14 19.34
N ALA A 208 -4.21 -10.37 20.58
CA ALA A 208 -4.84 -11.58 21.07
C ALA A 208 -5.63 -11.29 22.35
N LEU A 209 -6.53 -12.20 22.72
CA LEU A 209 -7.16 -12.23 24.04
C LEU A 209 -6.48 -13.29 24.90
N TYR A 210 -6.23 -12.96 26.17
CA TYR A 210 -5.49 -13.83 27.11
C TYR A 210 -6.40 -14.71 27.98
N ALA A 211 -7.71 -14.65 27.75
CA ALA A 211 -8.71 -15.52 28.36
C ALA A 211 -9.78 -15.94 27.32
N PRO A 212 -10.46 -17.09 27.52
CA PRO A 212 -11.53 -17.54 26.63
C PRO A 212 -12.68 -16.54 26.54
N LEU A 213 -13.29 -16.43 25.37
CA LEU A 213 -14.44 -15.53 25.16
C LEU A 213 -15.55 -15.76 26.18
N PRO A 214 -16.16 -14.69 26.74
CA PRO A 214 -17.31 -14.81 27.62
C PRO A 214 -18.46 -15.55 26.93
N LYS A 215 -19.08 -16.49 27.64
CA LYS A 215 -20.27 -17.21 27.15
C LYS A 215 -21.58 -16.51 27.50
N GLU A 216 -21.53 -15.58 28.45
CA GLU A 216 -22.69 -14.85 28.97
C GLU A 216 -22.40 -13.34 29.00
N LYS A 217 -23.46 -12.54 29.03
CA LYS A 217 -23.38 -11.10 29.20
C LYS A 217 -23.02 -10.75 30.65
N GLY A 218 -22.64 -9.49 30.91
CA GLY A 218 -22.38 -9.00 32.26
C GLY A 218 -20.92 -9.08 32.72
N VAL A 219 -19.97 -9.15 31.78
CA VAL A 219 -18.54 -9.06 32.10
C VAL A 219 -18.22 -7.67 32.65
N THR A 220 -17.73 -7.62 33.89
CA THR A 220 -17.35 -6.39 34.58
C THR A 220 -15.84 -6.24 34.74
N ASP A 221 -15.08 -7.35 34.70
CA ASP A 221 -13.63 -7.35 34.75
C ASP A 221 -13.04 -7.74 33.39
N LEU A 222 -12.26 -6.83 32.81
CA LEU A 222 -11.60 -7.01 31.52
C LEU A 222 -10.13 -7.43 31.67
N MET A 223 -9.55 -7.34 32.86
CA MET A 223 -8.13 -7.64 33.10
C MET A 223 -7.70 -9.03 32.62
N PRO A 224 -8.50 -10.12 32.80
CA PRO A 224 -8.11 -11.44 32.32
C PRO A 224 -7.89 -11.53 30.81
N PHE A 225 -8.49 -10.63 30.03
CA PHE A 225 -8.40 -10.64 28.57
C PHE A 225 -7.21 -9.84 28.03
N LEU A 226 -6.60 -9.00 28.86
CA LEU A 226 -5.51 -8.10 28.48
C LEU A 226 -4.16 -8.83 28.47
N PRO A 227 -3.19 -8.37 27.64
CA PRO A 227 -1.83 -8.87 27.71
C PRO A 227 -1.20 -8.59 29.08
N PRO A 228 -0.36 -9.52 29.59
CA PRO A 228 0.55 -9.22 30.69
C PRO A 228 1.44 -8.02 30.36
N PRO A 229 1.93 -7.28 31.37
CA PRO A 229 2.71 -6.06 31.14
C PRO A 229 3.93 -6.25 30.22
N MET A 230 4.65 -7.37 30.35
CA MET A 230 5.81 -7.65 29.49
C MET A 230 5.41 -7.87 28.02
N GLU A 231 4.31 -8.58 27.77
CA GLU A 231 3.81 -8.80 26.41
C GLU A 231 3.29 -7.49 25.79
N ALA A 232 2.66 -6.63 26.59
CA ALA A 232 2.26 -5.30 26.16
C ALA A 232 3.46 -4.46 25.71
N VAL A 233 4.54 -4.42 26.49
CA VAL A 233 5.77 -3.69 26.16
C VAL A 233 6.44 -4.24 24.90
N GLN A 234 6.52 -5.56 24.78
CA GLN A 234 7.13 -6.21 23.61
C GLN A 234 6.30 -5.99 22.33
N LEU A 235 4.97 -6.00 22.44
CA LEU A 235 4.08 -5.63 21.34
C LEU A 235 4.34 -4.19 20.90
N ILE A 236 4.37 -3.23 21.83
CA ILE A 236 4.63 -1.82 21.53
C ILE A 236 6.00 -1.68 20.83
N GLY A 237 7.04 -2.35 21.33
CA GLY A 237 8.36 -2.34 20.71
C GLY A 237 8.37 -2.90 19.29
N PHE A 238 7.65 -4.00 19.06
CA PHE A 238 7.46 -4.58 17.72
C PHE A 238 6.75 -3.60 16.77
N LEU A 239 5.65 -3.00 17.20
CA LEU A 239 4.88 -2.08 16.36
C LEU A 239 5.63 -0.78 16.08
N ALA A 240 6.38 -0.26 17.06
CA ALA A 240 7.25 0.89 16.87
C ALA A 240 8.33 0.64 15.79
N SER A 241 8.74 -0.63 15.59
CA SER A 241 9.71 -1.00 14.55
C SER A 241 9.20 -0.85 13.11
N PHE A 242 7.89 -0.61 12.91
CA PHE A 242 7.31 -0.29 11.59
C PHE A 242 7.27 1.21 11.31
N ASN A 243 7.38 2.05 12.35
CA ASN A 243 7.38 3.50 12.17
C ASN A 243 8.77 4.02 11.72
N ARG A 244 8.79 5.08 10.93
CA ARG A 244 10.02 5.68 10.36
C ARG A 244 10.04 7.20 10.56
N PRO A 245 10.03 7.70 11.81
CA PRO A 245 9.99 9.14 12.08
C PRO A 245 11.19 9.90 11.49
N PHE A 246 12.32 9.21 11.29
CA PHE A 246 13.53 9.79 10.73
C PHE A 246 13.46 10.10 9.23
N TYR A 247 12.44 9.66 8.49
CA TYR A 247 12.30 10.02 7.06
C TYR A 247 12.14 11.53 6.81
N GLN A 248 11.65 12.27 7.80
CA GLN A 248 11.53 13.73 7.73
C GLN A 248 12.86 14.46 7.97
N THR A 249 13.78 13.84 8.72
CA THR A 249 15.04 14.45 9.18
C THR A 249 16.26 13.92 8.44
N GLN A 250 16.09 12.93 7.56
CA GLN A 250 17.14 12.44 6.68
C GLN A 250 17.52 13.49 5.62
N LYS A 251 18.79 13.48 5.22
CA LYS A 251 19.31 14.32 4.13
C LYS A 251 18.49 14.12 2.86
N THR A 252 18.29 12.85 2.48
CA THR A 252 17.31 12.45 1.48
C THR A 252 15.95 12.31 2.15
N LYS A 253 15.07 13.27 1.86
CA LYS A 253 13.70 13.25 2.35
C LYS A 253 12.96 12.10 1.67
N ARG A 254 12.38 11.20 2.47
CA ARG A 254 11.70 9.98 2.00
C ARG A 254 10.21 9.96 2.31
N THR A 255 9.61 11.13 2.51
CA THR A 255 8.17 11.27 2.68
C THR A 255 7.48 11.42 1.32
N MET A 256 6.15 11.21 1.30
CA MET A 256 5.33 11.28 0.09
C MET A 256 5.51 12.60 -0.67
N GLU A 257 5.57 13.73 0.04
CA GLU A 257 5.83 15.07 -0.51
C GLU A 257 7.04 15.13 -1.46
N TYR A 258 8.06 14.31 -1.21
CA TYR A 258 9.32 14.26 -1.97
C TYR A 258 9.44 13.02 -2.87
N ALA A 259 8.33 12.31 -3.13
CA ALA A 259 8.33 11.05 -3.88
C ALA A 259 8.94 11.15 -5.29
N PHE A 260 8.92 12.35 -5.89
CA PHE A 260 9.45 12.62 -7.23
C PHE A 260 10.52 13.72 -7.25
N ASP A 261 11.02 14.14 -6.08
CA ASP A 261 12.02 15.21 -5.97
C ASP A 261 13.42 14.69 -6.21
N GLU A 262 14.27 15.52 -6.83
CA GLU A 262 15.70 15.22 -6.99
C GLU A 262 16.45 15.53 -5.68
N ASP A 263 17.30 14.60 -5.22
CA ASP A 263 18.31 14.84 -4.17
C ASP A 263 19.65 14.18 -4.55
N GLU A 264 20.74 14.56 -3.89
CA GLU A 264 22.10 14.08 -4.14
C GLU A 264 22.18 12.55 -4.21
N ASP A 265 21.47 11.86 -3.32
CA ASP A 265 21.36 10.39 -3.20
C ASP A 265 20.13 9.77 -3.89
N THR A 266 19.31 10.56 -4.59
CA THR A 266 18.23 9.98 -5.40
C THR A 266 18.80 9.02 -6.44
N THR A 267 18.07 7.94 -6.69
CA THR A 267 18.38 6.99 -7.76
C THR A 267 18.68 7.80 -9.03
N HIS A 268 19.71 7.40 -9.79
CA HIS A 268 20.06 8.00 -11.08
C HIS A 268 18.87 8.23 -12.03
N GLN A 269 17.72 7.61 -11.75
CA GLN A 269 16.46 7.68 -12.47
C GLN A 269 15.76 9.04 -12.38
N LEU A 270 15.65 9.70 -11.22
CA LEU A 270 14.95 11.00 -11.12
C LEU A 270 15.70 12.12 -11.86
N LYS A 271 17.03 12.07 -11.84
CA LYS A 271 17.90 12.99 -12.59
C LYS A 271 17.71 12.89 -14.12
N ARG A 272 17.22 11.75 -14.62
CA ARG A 272 16.97 11.48 -16.05
C ARG A 272 15.58 11.92 -16.52
N LEU A 273 14.72 12.38 -15.63
CA LEU A 273 13.40 12.88 -16.00
C LEU A 273 13.53 14.10 -16.92
N ASN A 274 12.63 14.25 -17.89
CA ASN A 274 12.62 15.43 -18.75
C ASN A 274 12.10 16.66 -18.00
N ASP A 275 12.35 17.86 -18.53
CA ASP A 275 12.00 19.12 -17.86
C ASP A 275 10.51 19.24 -17.52
N LYS A 276 9.63 18.75 -18.41
CA LYS A 276 8.18 18.73 -18.17
C LYS A 276 7.82 17.89 -16.96
N THR A 277 8.44 16.72 -16.82
CA THR A 277 8.23 15.85 -15.66
C THR A 277 8.81 16.47 -14.39
N LYS A 278 9.99 17.11 -14.46
CA LYS A 278 10.56 17.82 -13.30
C LYS A 278 9.67 18.97 -12.84
N GLU A 279 9.01 19.67 -13.76
CA GLU A 279 8.02 20.69 -13.42
C GLU A 279 6.78 20.06 -12.75
N ALA A 280 6.30 18.92 -13.25
CA ALA A 280 5.21 18.17 -12.64
C ALA A 280 5.57 17.69 -11.22
N ALA A 281 6.79 17.21 -10.99
CA ALA A 281 7.29 16.81 -9.68
C ALA A 281 7.24 17.97 -8.67
N LYS A 282 7.72 19.16 -9.06
CA LYS A 282 7.61 20.38 -8.23
C LYS A 282 6.16 20.75 -7.89
N LYS A 283 5.22 20.50 -8.80
CA LYS A 283 3.78 20.73 -8.56
C LYS A 283 3.20 19.67 -7.62
N PHE A 284 3.64 18.43 -7.74
CA PHE A 284 3.26 17.32 -6.85
C PHE A 284 3.67 17.66 -5.41
N SER A 285 4.94 17.99 -5.17
CA SER A 285 5.46 18.33 -3.83
C SER A 285 4.70 19.45 -3.14
N ARG A 286 4.24 20.47 -3.89
CA ARG A 286 3.46 21.60 -3.31
C ARG A 286 2.03 21.24 -2.92
N ARG A 287 1.51 20.09 -3.37
CA ARG A 287 0.11 19.65 -3.20
C ARG A 287 -0.01 18.36 -2.37
N ALA A 288 1.08 17.64 -2.18
CA ALA A 288 1.19 16.41 -1.40
C ALA A 288 1.50 16.70 0.07
#